data_AF-A0A6G0VQD6-F1
#
_entry.id   AF-A0A6G0VQD6-F1
#
_cell.length_a   1.000
_cell.length_b   1.000
_cell.length_c   1.000
_cell.angle_alpha   90.00
_cell.angle_beta   90.00
_cell.angle_gamma   90.00
#
_symmetry.space_group_name_H-M   'P 1'
#
loop_
_entity.id
_entity.type
_entity.pdbx_description
1 polymer ?
#
loop_
_entity_poly.entity_id
_entity_poly.type
_entity_poly.pdbx_seq_one_letter_code
_entity_poly.pdbx_strand_id
1 'polypeptide(L)'
;MSDYLSNHARNLTGDAKRRYLDKIEVLGPRDPYFLMKDSSIVWTTDSEILPPITYPDIFNYLVLTKSFYTLEQFKAYKSLDAYNFFVSGWVFNAKWLALNDYVLVVAEVAHSQRMNDAKLLPWLVLKNCGSVWGAHCTCMAGLGECCSHVGA
;
A
#
# COMPACT_ATOMS: atom_id res chain seq x y z
N MET A 1 10.05 -12.13 -17.25
CA MET A 1 9.76 -11.25 -16.09
C MET A 1 8.54 -10.33 -16.31
N SER A 2 7.95 -10.26 -17.53
CA SER A 2 6.84 -9.34 -17.86
C SER A 2 5.42 -9.89 -17.60
N ASP A 3 5.28 -11.21 -17.45
CA ASP A 3 3.98 -11.88 -17.60
C ASP A 3 3.11 -11.80 -16.34
N TYR A 4 3.68 -11.39 -15.20
CA TYR A 4 2.99 -11.31 -13.90
C TYR A 4 2.80 -9.87 -13.38
N LEU A 5 2.99 -8.86 -14.23
CA LEU A 5 2.73 -7.46 -13.89
C LEU A 5 1.28 -7.06 -14.20
N SER A 6 0.69 -6.21 -13.37
CA SER A 6 -0.63 -5.63 -13.67
C SER A 6 -0.54 -4.57 -14.77
N ASN A 7 -1.68 -4.23 -15.38
CA ASN A 7 -1.75 -3.10 -16.33
C ASN A 7 -1.29 -1.79 -15.67
N HIS A 8 -1.58 -1.61 -14.37
CA HIS A 8 -1.08 -0.47 -13.60
C HIS A 8 0.45 -0.41 -13.62
N ALA A 9 1.13 -1.49 -13.22
CA ALA A 9 2.59 -1.55 -13.20
C ALA A 9 3.23 -1.42 -14.59
N ARG A 10 2.58 -1.96 -15.62
CA ARG A 10 3.05 -1.82 -17.01
C ARG A 10 3.04 -0.37 -17.48
N ASN A 11 2.03 0.40 -17.09
CA ASN A 11 1.85 1.81 -17.46
C ASN A 11 2.74 2.77 -16.68
N LEU A 12 3.35 2.34 -15.57
CA LEU A 12 4.38 3.14 -14.90
C LEU A 12 5.62 3.25 -15.79
N THR A 13 6.28 4.40 -15.72
CA THR A 13 7.50 4.70 -16.49
C THR A 13 8.60 5.26 -15.59
N GLY A 14 9.84 5.24 -16.07
CA GLY A 14 11.00 5.81 -15.38
C GLY A 14 11.18 5.28 -13.95
N ASP A 15 11.54 6.19 -13.04
CA ASP A 15 11.81 5.87 -11.63
C ASP A 15 10.58 5.35 -10.89
N ALA A 16 9.37 5.76 -11.29
CA ALA A 16 8.13 5.27 -10.68
C ALA A 16 7.95 3.76 -10.93
N LYS A 17 8.28 3.28 -12.14
CA LYS A 17 8.24 1.85 -12.46
C LYS A 17 9.29 1.07 -11.68
N ARG A 18 10.54 1.57 -11.65
CA ARG A 18 11.64 0.91 -10.91
C ARG A 18 11.26 0.72 -9.44
N ARG A 19 10.84 1.79 -8.76
CA ARG A 19 10.42 1.73 -7.34
C ARG A 19 9.26 0.79 -7.10
N TYR A 20 8.27 0.79 -8.00
CA TYR A 20 7.16 -0.15 -7.90
C TYR A 20 7.67 -1.60 -7.94
N LEU A 21 8.56 -1.92 -8.88
CA LEU A 21 9.16 -3.25 -8.99
C LEU A 21 10.00 -3.63 -7.76
N ASP A 22 10.82 -2.70 -7.25
CA ASP A 22 11.64 -2.91 -6.04
C ASP A 22 10.76 -3.25 -4.82
N LYS A 23 9.62 -2.57 -4.65
CA LYS A 23 8.69 -2.84 -3.54
C LYS A 23 8.05 -4.22 -3.62
N ILE A 24 7.70 -4.68 -4.82
CA ILE A 24 6.99 -5.95 -5.00
C ILE A 24 7.92 -7.16 -5.15
N GLU A 25 9.23 -6.95 -5.27
CA GLU A 25 10.22 -8.03 -5.41
C GLU A 25 10.10 -9.06 -4.28
N VAL A 26 9.87 -8.58 -3.05
CA VAL A 26 9.71 -9.42 -1.86
C VAL A 26 8.46 -10.31 -1.88
N LEU A 27 7.50 -10.03 -2.76
CA LEU A 27 6.26 -10.80 -2.90
C LEU A 27 6.43 -12.00 -3.85
N GLY A 28 7.62 -12.18 -4.42
CA GLY A 28 7.93 -13.24 -5.38
C GLY A 28 7.20 -13.01 -6.70
N PRO A 29 7.89 -12.44 -7.71
CA PRO A 29 7.45 -11.65 -8.89
C PRO A 29 5.97 -11.30 -9.16
N ARG A 30 5.06 -11.42 -8.19
CA ARG A 30 3.62 -11.29 -8.38
C ARG A 30 3.16 -9.89 -7.97
N ASP A 31 2.58 -9.20 -8.93
CA ASP A 31 2.02 -7.87 -8.70
C ASP A 31 0.80 -7.92 -7.75
N PRO A 32 0.72 -7.05 -6.71
CA PRO A 32 -0.42 -7.01 -5.79
C PRO A 32 -1.78 -6.87 -6.49
N TYR A 33 -1.90 -6.05 -7.52
CA TYR A 33 -3.15 -5.88 -8.26
C TYR A 33 -3.51 -7.09 -9.12
N PHE A 34 -2.51 -7.89 -9.49
CA PHE A 34 -2.77 -9.19 -10.10
C PHE A 34 -3.28 -10.18 -9.05
N LEU A 35 -2.62 -10.27 -7.89
CA LEU A 35 -3.03 -11.13 -6.77
C LEU A 35 -4.44 -10.84 -6.26
N MET A 36 -4.86 -9.57 -6.25
CA MET A 36 -6.22 -9.19 -5.87
C MET A 36 -7.30 -9.78 -6.79
N LYS A 37 -6.95 -10.13 -8.03
CA LYS A 37 -7.87 -10.68 -9.05
C LYS A 37 -7.74 -12.19 -9.23
N ASP A 38 -6.71 -12.79 -8.66
CA ASP A 38 -6.46 -14.22 -8.75
C ASP A 38 -7.37 -14.98 -7.78
N SER A 39 -8.31 -15.76 -8.31
CA SER A 39 -9.28 -16.52 -7.53
C SER A 39 -8.67 -17.70 -6.77
N SER A 40 -7.43 -18.07 -7.05
CA SER A 40 -6.70 -19.12 -6.30
C SER A 40 -6.10 -18.60 -4.99
N ILE A 41 -6.02 -17.28 -4.83
CA ILE A 41 -5.46 -16.66 -3.62
C ILE A 41 -6.51 -16.62 -2.52
N VAL A 42 -6.20 -17.25 -1.39
CA VAL A 42 -7.01 -17.20 -0.18
C VAL A 42 -6.57 -16.00 0.66
N TRP A 43 -7.40 -14.97 0.66
CA TRP A 43 -7.23 -13.80 1.52
C TRP A 43 -7.87 -14.05 2.88
N THR A 44 -7.30 -13.47 3.92
CA THR A 44 -7.85 -13.55 5.28
C THR A 44 -8.13 -12.15 5.85
N THR A 45 -9.02 -12.10 6.84
CA THR A 45 -9.31 -10.92 7.66
C THR A 45 -8.98 -11.18 9.14
N ASP A 46 -8.21 -12.23 9.42
CA ASP A 46 -7.77 -12.60 10.75
C ASP A 46 -6.61 -11.71 11.22
N SER A 47 -6.87 -10.84 12.20
CA SER A 47 -5.87 -9.91 12.72
C SER A 47 -4.66 -10.57 13.37
N GLU A 48 -4.72 -11.86 13.74
CA GLU A 48 -3.58 -12.58 14.31
C GLU A 48 -2.40 -12.73 13.32
N ILE A 49 -2.68 -12.61 12.02
CA ILE A 49 -1.66 -12.67 10.96
C ILE A 49 -0.95 -11.32 10.80
N LEU A 50 -1.56 -10.22 11.24
CA LEU A 50 -0.93 -8.92 11.12
C LEU A 50 0.27 -8.84 12.07
N PRO A 51 1.41 -8.31 11.60
CA PRO A 51 2.55 -8.07 12.47
C PRO A 51 2.19 -6.99 13.50
N PRO A 52 2.93 -6.90 14.62
CA PRO A 52 2.67 -5.94 15.69
C PRO A 52 3.06 -4.51 15.27
N ILE A 53 2.37 -3.96 14.29
CA ILE A 53 2.55 -2.59 13.80
C ILE A 53 2.03 -1.60 14.84
N THR A 54 2.85 -0.60 15.15
CA THR A 54 2.50 0.44 16.11
C THR A 54 2.36 1.80 15.43
N TYR A 55 1.76 2.76 16.14
CA TYR A 55 1.70 4.14 15.64
C TYR A 55 3.08 4.73 15.29
N PRO A 56 4.14 4.53 16.12
CA PRO A 56 5.51 4.89 15.73
C PRO A 56 5.96 4.32 14.38
N ASP A 57 5.62 3.08 14.04
CA ASP A 57 5.98 2.47 12.75
C ASP A 57 5.29 3.17 11.58
N ILE A 58 4.00 3.50 11.75
CA ILE A 58 3.20 4.26 10.78
C ILE A 58 3.79 5.66 10.60
N PHE A 59 4.11 6.34 11.71
CA PHE A 59 4.73 7.67 11.69
C PHE A 59 6.11 7.64 11.02
N ASN A 60 6.94 6.66 11.37
CA ASN A 60 8.26 6.48 10.77
C ASN A 60 8.13 6.30 9.26
N TYR A 61 7.16 5.52 8.80
CA TYR A 61 6.92 5.33 7.39
C TYR A 61 6.44 6.62 6.69
N LEU A 62 5.36 7.22 7.16
CA LEU A 62 4.70 8.35 6.48
C LEU A 62 5.48 9.67 6.60
N VAL A 63 6.21 9.87 7.69
CA VAL A 63 6.87 11.14 8.00
C VAL A 63 8.38 11.07 7.79
N LEU A 64 9.03 10.04 8.36
CA LEU A 64 10.50 9.99 8.42
C LEU A 64 11.15 9.25 7.25
N THR A 65 10.42 8.42 6.50
CA THR A 65 10.93 7.80 5.27
C THR A 65 11.35 8.87 4.29
N LYS A 66 12.51 8.68 3.66
CA LYS A 66 13.03 9.62 2.67
C LYS A 66 12.35 9.39 1.32
N SER A 67 11.85 10.46 0.74
CA SER A 67 11.46 10.53 -0.65
C SER A 67 12.61 10.12 -1.54
N PHE A 68 12.36 9.16 -2.42
CA PHE A 68 13.33 8.76 -3.43
C PHE A 68 13.66 9.88 -4.42
N TYR A 69 12.80 10.89 -4.55
CA TYR A 69 12.99 12.00 -5.48
C TYR A 69 13.91 13.08 -4.93
N THR A 70 13.67 13.49 -3.68
CA THR A 70 14.35 14.63 -3.06
C THR A 70 15.40 14.20 -2.05
N LEU A 71 15.41 12.92 -1.65
CA LEU A 71 16.16 12.37 -0.52
C LEU A 71 15.82 13.02 0.84
N GLU A 72 14.82 13.89 0.85
CA GLU A 72 14.25 14.49 2.05
C GLU A 72 13.18 13.57 2.62
N GLN A 73 12.96 13.65 3.93
CA GLN A 73 11.84 12.98 4.59
C GLN A 73 10.51 13.35 3.93
N PHE A 74 9.59 12.40 3.79
CA PHE A 74 8.26 12.62 3.22
C PHE A 74 7.51 13.76 3.90
N LYS A 75 7.65 13.86 5.24
CA LYS A 75 6.92 14.85 6.05
C LYS A 75 5.41 14.84 5.74
N ALA A 76 4.84 13.66 5.45
CA ALA A 76 3.44 13.52 5.05
C ALA A 76 2.50 13.58 6.26
N TYR A 77 2.57 14.67 7.03
CA TYR A 77 1.74 14.85 8.24
C TYR A 77 0.25 14.76 7.94
N LYS A 78 -0.19 15.25 6.78
CA LYS A 78 -1.60 15.13 6.33
C LYS A 78 -2.07 13.69 6.13
N SER A 79 -1.14 12.76 5.96
CA SER A 79 -1.47 11.34 5.85
C SER A 79 -1.64 10.70 7.22
N LEU A 80 -1.25 11.37 8.31
CA LEU A 80 -1.62 10.96 9.67
C LEU A 80 -3.09 11.25 9.97
N ASP A 81 -3.69 12.25 9.30
CA ASP A 81 -5.13 12.51 9.36
C ASP A 81 -5.94 11.43 8.63
N ALA A 82 -5.29 10.44 8.02
CA ALA A 82 -5.95 9.32 7.33
C ALA A 82 -6.79 8.44 8.26
N TYR A 83 -6.53 8.48 9.57
CA TYR A 83 -7.43 7.90 10.56
C TYR A 83 -8.88 8.38 10.40
N ASN A 84 -9.10 9.61 9.90
CA ASN A 84 -10.43 10.13 9.60
C ASN A 84 -11.15 9.33 8.51
N PHE A 85 -10.45 8.74 7.53
CA PHE A 85 -11.05 7.87 6.53
C PHE A 85 -11.56 6.58 7.18
N PHE A 86 -10.76 6.00 8.10
CA PHE A 86 -11.15 4.81 8.82
C PHE A 86 -12.40 5.06 9.68
N VAL A 87 -12.40 6.07 10.55
CA VAL A 87 -13.56 6.36 11.41
C VAL A 87 -14.80 6.83 10.65
N SER A 88 -14.61 7.42 9.46
CA SER A 88 -15.71 7.80 8.57
C SER A 88 -16.29 6.62 7.79
N GLY A 89 -15.77 5.40 7.98
CA GLY A 89 -16.22 4.20 7.27
C GLY A 89 -15.85 4.21 5.78
N TRP A 90 -14.76 4.87 5.41
CA TRP A 90 -14.30 5.01 4.01
C TRP A 90 -13.24 3.98 3.61
N VAL A 91 -12.90 3.06 4.51
CA VAL A 91 -12.03 1.91 4.26
C VAL A 91 -12.90 0.67 4.17
N PHE A 92 -12.77 -0.07 3.08
CA PHE A 92 -13.60 -1.22 2.75
C PHE A 92 -12.74 -2.42 2.37
N ASN A 93 -13.27 -3.62 2.58
CA ASN A 93 -12.69 -4.88 2.11
C ASN A 93 -11.20 -5.05 2.47
N ALA A 94 -10.79 -4.55 3.64
CA ALA A 94 -9.44 -4.73 4.15
C ALA A 94 -9.18 -6.23 4.38
N LYS A 95 -8.10 -6.73 3.79
CA LYS A 95 -7.73 -8.14 3.84
C LYS A 95 -6.23 -8.28 3.65
N TRP A 96 -5.70 -9.43 4.06
CA TRP A 96 -4.26 -9.68 4.10
C TRP A 96 -3.89 -11.07 3.58
N LEU A 97 -2.62 -11.18 3.18
CA LEU A 97 -2.00 -12.38 2.67
C LEU A 97 -0.60 -12.50 3.28
N ALA A 98 -0.36 -13.58 4.02
CA ALA A 98 0.95 -13.91 4.56
C ALA A 98 1.87 -14.45 3.45
N LEU A 99 3.08 -13.90 3.36
CA LEU A 99 4.07 -14.17 2.32
C LEU A 99 5.47 -14.25 2.95
N ASN A 100 5.87 -15.43 3.43
CA ASN A 100 7.15 -15.64 4.12
C ASN A 100 7.36 -14.64 5.28
N ASP A 101 8.36 -13.77 5.15
CA ASP A 101 8.72 -12.74 6.14
C ASP A 101 7.88 -11.44 6.04
N TYR A 102 6.90 -11.44 5.14
CA TYR A 102 6.08 -10.28 4.81
C TYR A 102 4.59 -10.59 4.88
N VAL A 103 3.80 -9.54 5.09
CA VAL A 103 2.34 -9.58 4.97
C VAL A 103 1.91 -8.51 3.97
N LEU A 104 1.24 -8.94 2.91
CA LEU A 104 0.61 -8.03 1.95
C LEU A 104 -0.76 -7.66 2.47
N VAL A 105 -0.98 -6.37 2.73
CA VAL A 105 -2.26 -5.80 3.13
C VAL A 105 -2.84 -5.03 1.95
N VAL A 106 -4.12 -5.24 1.69
CA VAL A 106 -4.87 -4.58 0.61
C VAL A 106 -6.21 -4.09 1.14
N ALA A 107 -6.69 -2.97 0.59
CA ALA A 107 -8.00 -2.44 0.91
C ALA A 107 -8.59 -1.69 -0.29
N GLU A 108 -9.85 -1.31 -0.17
CA GLU A 108 -10.48 -0.30 -1.01
C GLU A 108 -10.74 0.96 -0.18
N VAL A 109 -10.35 2.13 -0.68
CA VAL A 109 -10.54 3.40 0.04
C VAL A 109 -11.27 4.41 -0.83
N ALA A 110 -12.34 5.01 -0.29
CA ALA A 110 -13.11 6.02 -1.00
C ALA A 110 -12.33 7.34 -1.15
N HIS A 111 -12.66 8.12 -2.17
CA HIS A 111 -12.14 9.47 -2.33
C HIS A 111 -12.81 10.44 -1.35
N SER A 112 -12.04 11.32 -0.72
CA SER A 112 -12.57 12.32 0.21
C SER A 112 -13.47 13.39 -0.43
N GLN A 113 -13.32 13.62 -1.74
CA GLN A 113 -14.06 14.67 -2.46
C GLN A 113 -14.94 14.12 -3.61
N ARG A 114 -14.85 12.83 -3.92
CA ARG A 114 -15.51 12.21 -5.08
C ARG A 114 -16.10 10.85 -4.71
N MET A 115 -17.09 10.86 -3.83
CA MET A 115 -17.64 9.63 -3.24
C MET A 115 -18.28 8.67 -4.26
N ASN A 116 -18.66 9.18 -5.44
CA ASN A 116 -19.24 8.37 -6.52
C ASN A 116 -18.20 7.75 -7.45
N ASP A 117 -16.92 8.15 -7.35
CA ASP A 117 -15.85 7.57 -8.16
C ASP A 117 -15.53 6.16 -7.65
N ALA A 118 -14.95 5.34 -8.53
CA ALA A 118 -14.45 4.02 -8.14
C ALA A 118 -13.45 4.15 -6.99
N LYS A 119 -13.57 3.27 -5.99
CA LYS A 119 -12.66 3.27 -4.84
C LYS A 119 -11.23 3.03 -5.29
N LEU A 120 -10.30 3.65 -4.58
CA LEU A 120 -8.87 3.48 -4.81
C LEU A 120 -8.39 2.20 -4.13
N LEU A 121 -7.32 1.63 -4.67
CA LEU A 121 -6.78 0.34 -4.22
C LEU A 121 -5.39 0.55 -3.64
N PRO A 122 -5.27 1.01 -2.38
CA PRO A 122 -3.99 0.98 -1.70
C PRO A 122 -3.57 -0.46 -1.38
N TRP A 123 -2.27 -0.68 -1.40
CA TRP A 123 -1.65 -1.85 -0.80
C TRP A 123 -0.40 -1.44 -0.05
N LEU A 124 -0.06 -2.21 0.97
CA LEU A 124 1.19 -2.08 1.71
C LEU A 124 1.77 -3.46 2.04
N VAL A 125 3.08 -3.51 2.08
CA VAL A 125 3.84 -4.69 2.46
C VAL A 125 4.40 -4.42 3.85
N LEU A 126 3.99 -5.22 4.81
CA LEU A 126 4.48 -5.18 6.18
C LEU A 126 5.53 -6.26 6.36
N LYS A 127 6.55 -5.98 7.18
CA LYS A 127 7.47 -7.00 7.67
C LYS A 127 6.92 -7.65 8.93
N ASN A 128 7.25 -8.90 9.18
CA ASN A 128 6.85 -9.61 10.40
C ASN A 128 7.31 -8.91 11.70
N CYS A 129 8.30 -8.01 11.63
CA CYS A 129 8.74 -7.18 12.76
C CYS A 129 7.88 -5.91 13.02
N GLY A 130 6.83 -5.66 12.25
CA GLY A 130 5.91 -4.51 12.43
C GLY A 130 6.21 -3.30 11.54
N SER A 131 7.41 -3.20 10.96
CA SER A 131 7.76 -2.08 10.07
C SER A 131 7.12 -2.20 8.67
N VAL A 132 6.84 -1.07 8.04
CA VAL A 132 6.37 -1.00 6.64
C VAL A 132 7.57 -1.13 5.68
N TRP A 133 7.54 -2.13 4.79
CA TRP A 133 8.52 -2.28 3.70
C TRP A 133 8.27 -1.29 2.57
N GLY A 134 7.00 -1.16 2.16
CA GLY A 134 6.61 -0.23 1.11
C GLY A 134 5.12 -0.28 0.85
N ALA A 135 4.60 0.79 0.25
CA ALA A 135 3.20 0.93 -0.06
C ALA A 135 2.99 1.57 -1.44
N HIS A 136 1.79 1.43 -1.97
CA HIS A 136 1.39 2.07 -3.22
C HIS A 136 -0.12 2.30 -3.22
N CYS A 137 -0.57 3.29 -3.98
CA CYS A 137 -1.99 3.51 -4.23
C CYS A 137 -2.21 3.88 -5.70
N THR A 138 -3.40 3.57 -6.23
CA THR A 138 -3.83 3.95 -7.58
C THR A 138 -4.17 5.44 -7.72
N CYS A 139 -4.14 6.23 -6.64
CA CYS A 139 -4.46 7.66 -6.70
C CYS A 139 -3.34 8.46 -7.39
N MET A 140 -3.63 9.68 -7.83
CA MET A 140 -2.63 10.55 -8.46
C MET A 140 -1.42 10.84 -7.56
N ALA A 141 -1.63 10.96 -6.24
CA ALA A 141 -0.56 11.14 -5.27
C ALA A 141 0.12 9.81 -4.86
N GLY A 142 -0.36 8.67 -5.36
CA GLY A 142 0.10 7.34 -4.97
C GLY A 142 1.52 7.04 -5.42
N LEU A 143 2.05 7.80 -6.39
CA LEU A 143 3.46 7.76 -6.78
C LEU A 143 4.39 8.22 -5.64
N GLY A 144 3.89 9.04 -4.72
CA GLY A 144 4.61 9.48 -3.52
C GLY A 144 4.59 8.47 -2.38
N GLU A 145 3.83 7.36 -2.51
CA GLU A 145 3.79 6.23 -1.56
C GLU A 145 3.26 6.55 -0.16
N CYS A 146 3.06 7.82 0.16
CA CYS A 146 2.64 8.31 1.47
C CYS A 146 1.31 9.07 1.39
N CYS A 147 0.41 8.72 0.48
CA CYS A 147 -0.88 9.42 0.36
C CYS A 147 -1.83 9.04 1.50
N SER A 148 -2.87 9.83 1.75
CA SER A 148 -3.84 9.54 2.82
C SER A 148 -4.56 8.21 2.66
N HIS A 149 -4.67 7.65 1.44
CA HIS A 149 -5.25 6.31 1.25
C HIS A 149 -4.30 5.18 1.70
N VAL A 150 -3.00 5.43 1.76
CA VAL A 150 -2.02 4.48 2.32
C VAL A 150 -2.02 4.55 3.84
N GLY A 151 -2.23 5.74 4.41
CA GLY A 151 -2.34 5.91 5.86
C GLY A 151 -3.68 5.46 6.46
N ALA A 152 -4.70 5.27 5.62
CA ALA A 152 -6.06 4.86 6.00
C ALA A 152 -6.17 3.34 6.02
#